data_AF-A0A6N2MZ18-F1
#
_entry.id   AF-A0A6N2MZ18-F1
#
_cell.length_a   1.000
_cell.length_b   1.000
_cell.length_c   1.000
_cell.angle_alpha   90.00
_cell.angle_beta   90.00
_cell.angle_gamma   90.00
#
_symmetry.space_group_name_H-M   'P 1'
#
loop_
_entity.id
_entity.type
_entity.pdbx_description
1 polymer ?
#
loop_
_entity_poly.entity_id
_entity_poly.type
_entity_poly.pdbx_seq_one_letter_code
_entity_poly.pdbx_strand_id
1 'polypeptide(L)'
;MVYWRPQCLSNRDKDKKLERRIIREGVEFYSNGDFYEGEFHKGKCNGSGVYNFFVNGRYEGDWVDGRYDGYGIESWARGSRYRGQYRQGLRHGYGVYTFYTRDSYAGEWFNGQSHGVGVQTCADGSCYVGEFKYAVKHGLGVYHFRNGDRYAGEYFGDKMHGFGVYHFANGHCYEGSWHEGRKQGYGMYTFRGGDTRCGEWDVGNLRTSLPPLTDPVLRAVQSARRTAENAIHLRRVDELVNKAVHAANRAATAARVAAVKAVQNRIDGKFCDTNV
;
A
#
# COMPACT_ATOMS: atom_id res chain seq x y z
N MET A 1 -61.56 -55.27 35.92
CA MET A 1 -60.88 -54.11 36.54
C MET A 1 -59.72 -53.70 35.62
N VAL A 2 -59.72 -52.41 35.26
CA VAL A 2 -58.67 -51.59 34.64
C VAL A 2 -58.19 -51.91 33.21
N TYR A 3 -58.65 -51.06 32.28
CA TYR A 3 -58.08 -50.78 30.95
C TYR A 3 -56.75 -50.02 31.06
N TRP A 4 -55.81 -50.20 30.11
CA TRP A 4 -54.88 -49.14 29.72
C TRP A 4 -54.63 -49.13 28.20
N ARG A 5 -54.87 -47.95 27.61
CA ARG A 5 -54.65 -47.60 26.20
C ARG A 5 -53.18 -47.32 25.92
N PRO A 6 -52.69 -47.51 24.68
CA PRO A 6 -51.40 -46.96 24.27
C PRO A 6 -51.50 -45.43 24.21
N GLN A 7 -50.65 -44.74 24.98
CA GLN A 7 -50.50 -43.29 24.88
C GLN A 7 -49.73 -42.96 23.61
N CYS A 8 -50.42 -42.29 22.67
CA CYS A 8 -49.80 -41.52 21.61
C CYS A 8 -48.88 -40.47 22.24
N LEU A 9 -47.56 -40.62 22.10
CA LEU A 9 -46.64 -39.51 22.33
C LEU A 9 -46.93 -38.45 21.26
N SER A 10 -47.36 -37.30 21.75
CA SER A 10 -47.81 -36.18 20.95
C SER A 10 -46.70 -35.62 20.06
N ASN A 11 -47.08 -35.11 18.89
CA ASN A 11 -46.24 -34.34 17.95
C ASN A 11 -45.56 -33.09 18.56
N ARG A 12 -45.68 -32.81 19.87
CA ARG A 12 -45.12 -31.61 20.52
C ARG A 12 -43.64 -31.69 20.84
N ASP A 13 -43.02 -32.87 20.81
CA ASP A 13 -41.60 -33.04 21.14
C ASP A 13 -40.66 -32.94 19.91
N LYS A 14 -41.21 -32.76 18.70
CA LYS A 14 -40.43 -32.48 17.48
C LYS A 14 -40.21 -30.99 17.20
N ASP A 15 -40.94 -30.10 17.88
CA ASP A 15 -40.99 -28.65 17.56
C ASP A 15 -40.13 -27.76 18.49
N LYS A 16 -39.30 -28.32 19.38
CA LYS A 16 -38.48 -27.51 20.31
C LYS A 16 -36.98 -27.80 20.28
N LYS A 17 -36.46 -28.21 19.12
CA LYS A 17 -35.02 -28.27 18.86
C LYS A 17 -34.61 -27.69 17.51
N LEU A 18 -35.38 -26.74 16.99
CA LEU A 18 -34.85 -25.75 16.06
C LEU A 18 -34.15 -24.67 16.91
N GLU A 19 -32.99 -25.00 17.50
CA GLU A 19 -31.99 -23.96 17.71
C GLU A 19 -31.82 -23.32 16.33
N ARG A 20 -32.44 -22.16 16.13
CA ARG A 20 -32.27 -21.39 14.91
C ARG A 20 -30.77 -21.17 14.80
N ARG A 21 -30.12 -21.95 13.94
CA ARG A 21 -28.69 -21.81 13.66
C ARG A 21 -28.54 -20.34 13.29
N ILE A 22 -27.92 -19.54 14.16
CA ILE A 22 -27.76 -18.11 13.89
C ILE A 22 -26.90 -18.03 12.64
N ILE A 23 -27.54 -17.71 11.52
CA ILE A 23 -26.88 -17.53 10.24
C ILE A 23 -26.21 -16.18 10.33
N ARG A 24 -24.89 -16.17 10.19
CA ARG A 24 -24.10 -14.94 10.24
C ARG A 24 -23.89 -14.36 8.86
N GLU A 25 -24.10 -15.14 7.80
CA GLU A 25 -23.92 -14.72 6.42
C GLU A 25 -25.23 -14.16 5.84
N GLY A 26 -25.20 -12.91 5.39
CA GLY A 26 -26.37 -12.21 4.88
C GLY A 26 -26.04 -11.25 3.73
N VAL A 27 -27.10 -10.72 3.11
CA VAL A 27 -27.02 -9.69 2.07
C VAL A 27 -27.74 -8.45 2.56
N GLU A 28 -27.06 -7.31 2.53
CA GLU A 28 -27.63 -6.00 2.88
C GLU A 28 -27.53 -5.06 1.68
N PHE A 29 -28.64 -4.40 1.33
CA PHE A 29 -28.65 -3.34 0.32
C PHE A 29 -28.77 -1.98 0.98
N TYR A 30 -28.04 -1.03 0.44
CA TYR A 30 -28.08 0.35 0.87
C TYR A 30 -28.86 1.20 -0.12
N SER A 31 -29.42 2.31 0.35
CA SER A 31 -30.26 3.21 -0.45
C SER A 31 -29.53 3.88 -1.63
N ASN A 32 -28.19 3.93 -1.57
CA ASN A 32 -27.32 4.44 -2.64
C ASN A 32 -27.04 3.41 -3.74
N GLY A 33 -27.61 2.20 -3.67
CA GLY A 33 -27.39 1.11 -4.62
C GLY A 33 -26.20 0.22 -4.30
N ASP A 34 -25.43 0.53 -3.26
CA ASP A 34 -24.38 -0.35 -2.75
C ASP A 34 -25.00 -1.58 -2.11
N PHE A 35 -24.21 -2.65 -2.02
CA PHE A 35 -24.62 -3.83 -1.26
C PHE A 35 -23.43 -4.58 -0.69
N TYR A 36 -23.67 -5.20 0.46
CA TYR A 36 -22.74 -6.06 1.16
C TYR A 36 -23.24 -7.50 1.15
N GLU A 37 -22.31 -8.43 0.90
CA GLU A 37 -22.53 -9.87 0.96
C GLU A 37 -21.43 -10.49 1.82
N GLY A 38 -21.79 -11.03 2.98
CA GLY A 38 -20.80 -11.61 3.87
C GLY A 38 -21.31 -11.82 5.28
N GLU A 39 -20.35 -11.95 6.19
CA GLU A 39 -20.61 -12.21 7.60
C GLU A 39 -21.03 -10.95 8.37
N PHE A 40 -21.87 -11.13 9.39
CA PHE A 40 -22.39 -10.11 10.29
C PHE A 40 -22.17 -10.49 11.76
N HIS A 41 -21.95 -9.47 12.58
CA HIS A 41 -21.96 -9.57 14.04
C HIS A 41 -22.69 -8.35 14.63
N LYS A 42 -23.71 -8.58 15.46
CA LYS A 42 -24.53 -7.51 16.10
C LYS A 42 -25.05 -6.48 15.09
N GLY A 43 -25.55 -6.98 13.96
CA GLY A 43 -26.09 -6.16 12.88
C GLY A 43 -25.07 -5.35 12.08
N LYS A 44 -23.76 -5.60 12.24
CA LYS A 44 -22.71 -4.92 11.48
C LYS A 44 -21.91 -5.92 10.65
N CYS A 45 -21.42 -5.49 9.48
CA CYS A 45 -20.48 -6.26 8.68
C CYS A 45 -19.25 -6.62 9.53
N ASN A 46 -18.92 -7.90 9.62
CA ASN A 46 -17.85 -8.39 10.48
C ASN A 46 -17.34 -9.74 9.95
N GLY A 47 -16.04 -10.01 10.03
CA GLY A 47 -15.46 -11.21 9.44
C GLY A 47 -15.17 -11.04 7.95
N SER A 48 -15.53 -12.01 7.13
CA SER A 48 -15.28 -12.02 5.69
C SER A 48 -16.48 -11.52 4.89
N GLY A 49 -16.24 -10.60 3.94
CA GLY A 49 -17.32 -10.12 3.08
C GLY A 49 -16.90 -9.28 1.88
N VAL A 50 -17.81 -9.17 0.93
CA VAL A 50 -17.67 -8.38 -0.29
C VAL A 50 -18.63 -7.20 -0.23
N TYR A 51 -18.11 -6.00 -0.46
CA TYR A 51 -18.91 -4.80 -0.62
C TYR A 51 -18.77 -4.29 -2.03
N ASN A 52 -19.90 -4.15 -2.70
CA ASN A 52 -19.97 -3.62 -4.05
C ASN A 52 -20.43 -2.17 -3.98
N PHE A 53 -19.56 -1.27 -4.43
CA PHE A 53 -19.91 0.13 -4.59
C PHE A 53 -20.59 0.31 -5.94
N PHE A 54 -21.80 0.84 -5.94
CA PHE A 54 -22.54 1.09 -7.17
C PHE A 54 -21.69 1.94 -8.12
N VAL A 55 -21.35 1.38 -9.28
CA VAL A 55 -20.52 2.00 -10.34
C VAL A 55 -19.05 2.26 -9.96
N ASN A 56 -18.69 2.29 -8.67
CA ASN A 56 -17.39 2.79 -8.20
C ASN A 56 -16.36 1.71 -7.84
N GLY A 57 -16.72 0.43 -7.85
CA GLY A 57 -15.80 -0.68 -7.62
C GLY A 57 -16.28 -1.66 -6.57
N ARG A 58 -15.35 -2.36 -5.93
CA ARG A 58 -15.66 -3.29 -4.84
C ARG A 58 -14.50 -3.48 -3.87
N TYR A 59 -14.83 -3.83 -2.64
CA TYR A 59 -13.91 -4.31 -1.62
C TYR A 59 -14.18 -5.78 -1.32
N GLU A 60 -13.12 -6.58 -1.20
CA GLU A 60 -13.16 -8.00 -0.86
C GLU A 60 -12.14 -8.25 0.26
N GLY A 61 -12.58 -8.57 1.46
CA GLY A 61 -11.64 -8.79 2.56
C GLY A 61 -12.27 -8.89 3.94
N ASP A 62 -11.48 -8.51 4.94
CA ASP A 62 -11.77 -8.58 6.36
C ASP A 62 -12.50 -7.33 6.87
N TRP A 63 -13.46 -7.55 7.77
CA TRP A 63 -14.36 -6.56 8.32
C TRP A 63 -14.38 -6.62 9.83
N VAL A 64 -14.37 -5.45 10.47
CA VAL A 64 -14.62 -5.30 11.89
C VAL A 64 -15.55 -4.10 12.10
N ASP A 65 -16.70 -4.36 12.73
CA ASP A 65 -17.71 -3.37 13.09
C ASP A 65 -18.11 -2.40 11.95
N GLY A 66 -18.30 -2.96 10.75
CA GLY A 66 -18.70 -2.21 9.56
C GLY A 66 -17.56 -1.49 8.84
N ARG A 67 -16.29 -1.72 9.23
CA ARG A 67 -15.12 -1.11 8.59
C ARG A 67 -14.16 -2.16 8.05
N TYR A 68 -13.43 -1.81 6.99
CA TYR A 68 -12.29 -2.59 6.50
C TYR A 68 -11.22 -2.65 7.59
N ASP A 69 -10.88 -3.84 8.07
CA ASP A 69 -9.87 -4.00 9.11
C ASP A 69 -9.27 -5.41 9.03
N GLY A 70 -7.96 -5.50 8.85
CA GLY A 70 -7.28 -6.74 8.49
C GLY A 70 -6.72 -6.68 7.07
N TYR A 71 -7.03 -7.67 6.23
CA TYR A 71 -6.50 -7.78 4.88
C TYR A 71 -7.62 -7.70 3.83
N GLY A 72 -7.34 -7.10 2.69
CA GLY A 72 -8.33 -7.03 1.62
C GLY A 72 -7.80 -6.52 0.30
N ILE A 73 -8.68 -6.62 -0.69
CA ILE A 73 -8.48 -6.13 -2.04
C ILE A 73 -9.59 -5.14 -2.36
N GLU A 74 -9.19 -3.92 -2.68
CA GLU A 74 -10.09 -2.89 -3.18
C GLU A 74 -9.79 -2.66 -4.64
N SER A 75 -10.81 -2.78 -5.48
CA SER A 75 -10.72 -2.57 -6.92
C SER A 75 -11.66 -1.43 -7.29
N TRP A 76 -11.12 -0.37 -7.89
CA TRP A 76 -11.91 0.79 -8.30
C TRP A 76 -12.33 0.68 -9.77
N ALA A 77 -13.36 1.43 -10.12
CA ALA A 77 -13.71 1.66 -11.51
C ALA A 77 -12.47 2.15 -12.31
N ARG A 78 -12.36 1.71 -13.56
CA ARG A 78 -11.22 1.98 -14.47
C ARG A 78 -9.91 1.24 -14.18
N GLY A 79 -9.88 0.34 -13.18
CA GLY A 79 -8.83 -0.68 -13.05
C GLY A 79 -7.72 -0.39 -12.04
N SER A 80 -7.80 0.69 -11.26
CA SER A 80 -6.94 0.84 -10.09
C SER A 80 -7.24 -0.24 -9.06
N ARG A 81 -6.24 -0.70 -8.33
CA ARG A 81 -6.40 -1.77 -7.34
C ARG A 81 -5.40 -1.69 -6.19
N TYR A 82 -5.87 -1.90 -4.98
CA TYR A 82 -5.07 -2.05 -3.77
C TYR A 82 -5.15 -3.47 -3.26
N ARG A 83 -4.02 -4.00 -2.79
CA ARG A 83 -3.90 -5.32 -2.17
C ARG A 83 -3.01 -5.18 -0.96
N GLY A 84 -3.55 -5.33 0.24
CA GLY A 84 -2.76 -5.15 1.45
C GLY A 84 -3.59 -5.08 2.71
N GLN A 85 -3.03 -4.41 3.70
CA GLN A 85 -3.59 -4.27 5.03
C GLN A 85 -4.46 -3.02 5.16
N TYR A 86 -5.49 -3.14 5.99
CA TYR A 86 -6.42 -2.09 6.36
C TYR A 86 -6.52 -2.00 7.88
N ARG A 87 -6.80 -0.80 8.38
CA ARG A 87 -7.13 -0.54 9.78
C ARG A 87 -8.18 0.54 9.82
N GLN A 88 -9.33 0.25 10.44
CA GLN A 88 -10.42 1.21 10.62
C GLN A 88 -10.84 1.92 9.33
N GLY A 89 -10.94 1.17 8.23
CA GLY A 89 -11.37 1.66 6.91
C GLY A 89 -10.25 2.30 6.08
N LEU A 90 -9.03 2.42 6.59
CA LEU A 90 -7.92 3.06 5.91
C LEU A 90 -6.81 2.06 5.58
N ARG A 91 -6.17 2.21 4.41
CA ARG A 91 -4.95 1.47 4.06
C ARG A 91 -3.89 1.70 5.15
N HIS A 92 -3.30 0.63 5.64
CA HIS A 92 -2.35 0.67 6.75
C HIS A 92 -1.32 -0.45 6.61
N GLY A 93 -0.19 -0.37 7.31
CA GLY A 93 0.80 -1.44 7.32
C GLY A 93 1.46 -1.65 5.96
N TYR A 94 1.32 -2.83 5.35
CA TYR A 94 1.96 -3.14 4.06
C TYR A 94 0.95 -3.41 2.95
N GLY A 95 1.26 -2.96 1.73
CA GLY A 95 0.43 -3.26 0.57
C GLY A 95 0.94 -2.70 -0.75
N VAL A 96 0.25 -3.08 -1.81
CA VAL A 96 0.51 -2.64 -3.19
C VAL A 96 -0.71 -1.92 -3.73
N TYR A 97 -0.51 -0.69 -4.18
CA TYR A 97 -1.47 0.06 -4.98
C TYR A 97 -1.00 0.11 -6.43
N THR A 98 -1.84 -0.33 -7.35
CA THR A 98 -1.62 -0.22 -8.80
C THR A 98 -2.63 0.76 -9.35
N PHE A 99 -2.16 1.83 -9.97
CA PHE A 99 -2.99 2.83 -10.64
C PHE A 99 -3.48 2.29 -11.99
N TYR A 100 -4.62 2.78 -12.47
CA TYR A 100 -5.09 2.48 -13.83
C TYR A 100 -4.10 2.93 -14.92
N THR A 101 -3.24 3.91 -14.62
CA THR A 101 -2.14 4.39 -15.50
C THR A 101 -0.99 3.40 -15.59
N ARG A 102 -1.02 2.30 -14.82
CA ARG A 102 0.06 1.32 -14.61
C ARG A 102 1.19 1.78 -13.69
N ASP A 103 1.12 3.01 -13.16
CA ASP A 103 1.97 3.38 -12.04
C ASP A 103 1.66 2.47 -10.84
N SER A 104 2.60 2.30 -9.94
CA SER A 104 2.37 1.52 -8.73
C SER A 104 3.21 2.01 -7.56
N TYR A 105 2.68 1.75 -6.37
CA TYR A 105 3.41 1.89 -5.12
C TYR A 105 3.30 0.58 -4.33
N ALA A 106 4.44 0.06 -3.89
CA ALA A 106 4.57 -1.14 -3.07
C ALA A 106 5.39 -0.80 -1.83
N GLY A 107 4.81 -0.85 -0.64
CA GLY A 107 5.53 -0.46 0.56
C GLY A 107 4.65 -0.30 1.78
N GLU A 108 5.11 0.58 2.66
CA GLU A 108 4.46 0.93 3.92
C GLU A 108 3.33 1.96 3.74
N TRP A 109 2.29 1.82 4.55
CA TRP A 109 1.07 2.61 4.51
C TRP A 109 0.70 3.07 5.91
N PHE A 110 0.34 4.35 6.03
CA PHE A 110 -0.13 4.92 7.28
C PHE A 110 -1.33 5.83 7.01
N ASN A 111 -2.45 5.53 7.66
CA ASN A 111 -3.71 6.27 7.56
C ASN A 111 -4.10 6.64 6.12
N GLY A 112 -4.07 5.65 5.23
CA GLY A 112 -4.48 5.82 3.84
C GLY A 112 -3.40 6.35 2.90
N GLN A 113 -2.22 6.75 3.38
CA GLN A 113 -1.15 7.34 2.58
C GLN A 113 0.11 6.46 2.57
N SER A 114 0.91 6.53 1.50
CA SER A 114 2.24 5.92 1.51
C SER A 114 3.14 6.61 2.54
N HIS A 115 3.89 5.82 3.27
CA HIS A 115 4.71 6.25 4.40
C HIS A 115 5.85 5.24 4.60
N GLY A 116 6.90 5.58 5.33
CA GLY A 116 8.01 4.65 5.58
C GLY A 116 8.74 4.26 4.30
N VAL A 117 9.22 3.03 4.18
CA VAL A 117 9.96 2.58 2.99
C VAL A 117 9.01 1.99 1.96
N GLY A 118 9.25 2.32 0.68
CA GLY A 118 8.52 1.72 -0.42
C GLY A 118 9.18 1.91 -1.78
N VAL A 119 8.55 1.30 -2.77
CA VAL A 119 8.93 1.34 -4.17
C VAL A 119 7.80 1.98 -4.97
N GLN A 120 8.08 3.11 -5.62
CA GLN A 120 7.22 3.70 -6.63
C GLN A 120 7.76 3.31 -8.00
N THR A 121 6.94 2.66 -8.82
CA THR A 121 7.27 2.35 -10.23
C THR A 121 6.33 3.13 -11.13
N CYS A 122 6.90 3.86 -12.07
CA CYS A 122 6.16 4.61 -13.08
C CYS A 122 5.96 3.75 -14.33
N ALA A 123 4.85 3.98 -15.04
CA ALA A 123 4.53 3.29 -16.29
C ALA A 123 5.58 3.51 -17.39
N ASP A 124 6.37 4.58 -17.27
CA ASP A 124 7.47 4.92 -18.18
C ASP A 124 8.77 4.15 -17.89
N GLY A 125 8.79 3.28 -16.87
CA GLY A 125 9.94 2.49 -16.46
C GLY A 125 10.84 3.17 -15.42
N SER A 126 10.58 4.43 -15.06
CA SER A 126 11.28 5.06 -13.94
C SER A 126 10.87 4.40 -12.62
N CYS A 127 11.79 4.29 -11.67
CA CYS A 127 11.47 3.77 -10.35
C CYS A 127 12.19 4.52 -9.24
N TYR A 128 11.51 4.66 -8.11
CA TYR A 128 12.06 5.20 -6.88
C TYR A 128 11.95 4.14 -5.78
N VAL A 129 13.05 3.92 -5.08
CA VAL A 129 13.12 3.07 -3.89
C VAL A 129 13.63 3.92 -2.76
N GLY A 130 12.84 4.12 -1.72
CA GLY A 130 13.25 5.00 -0.62
C GLY A 130 12.17 5.27 0.40
N GLU A 131 12.41 6.29 1.20
CA GLU A 131 11.52 6.71 2.25
C GLU A 131 10.42 7.66 1.73
N PHE A 132 9.25 7.55 2.36
CA PHE A 132 8.04 8.32 2.06
C PHE A 132 7.50 8.88 3.36
N LYS A 133 6.95 10.09 3.29
CA LYS A 133 6.26 10.72 4.42
C LYS A 133 4.99 11.40 3.92
N TYR A 134 3.84 10.77 4.16
CA TYR A 134 2.54 11.30 3.72
C TYR A 134 2.49 11.53 2.20
N ALA A 135 2.69 10.45 1.46
CA ALA A 135 2.62 10.40 0.00
C ALA A 135 3.74 11.08 -0.81
N VAL A 136 4.67 11.80 -0.16
CA VAL A 136 5.82 12.44 -0.83
C VAL A 136 7.12 11.70 -0.54
N LYS A 137 8.06 11.68 -1.50
CA LYS A 137 9.42 11.18 -1.24
C LYS A 137 10.11 12.06 -0.20
N HIS A 138 10.79 11.43 0.74
CA HIS A 138 11.43 12.08 1.86
C HIS A 138 12.63 11.26 2.32
N GLY A 139 13.53 11.82 3.12
CA GLY A 139 14.64 11.05 3.69
C GLY A 139 15.56 10.48 2.60
N LEU A 140 16.04 9.26 2.77
CA LEU A 140 16.94 8.62 1.83
C LEU A 140 16.18 7.92 0.70
N GLY A 141 16.75 7.92 -0.50
CA GLY A 141 16.23 7.10 -1.59
C GLY A 141 17.10 7.07 -2.83
N VAL A 142 16.77 6.13 -3.70
CA VAL A 142 17.39 5.90 -5.00
C VAL A 142 16.33 6.05 -6.07
N TYR A 143 16.61 6.86 -7.07
CA TYR A 143 15.76 7.05 -8.24
C TYR A 143 16.49 6.59 -9.50
N HIS A 144 15.89 5.66 -10.22
CA HIS A 144 16.29 5.27 -11.57
C HIS A 144 15.36 5.94 -12.58
N PHE A 145 15.93 6.80 -13.41
CA PHE A 145 15.19 7.53 -14.42
C PHE A 145 15.08 6.69 -15.71
N ARG A 146 13.97 6.86 -16.44
CA ARG A 146 13.78 6.24 -17.76
C ARG A 146 14.91 6.53 -18.75
N ASN A 147 15.56 7.68 -18.67
CA ASN A 147 16.67 8.04 -19.55
C ASN A 147 18.00 7.32 -19.20
N GLY A 148 18.03 6.50 -18.14
CA GLY A 148 19.20 5.79 -17.65
C GLY A 148 19.95 6.51 -16.53
N ASP A 149 19.60 7.76 -16.23
CA ASP A 149 20.18 8.49 -15.10
C ASP A 149 19.80 7.80 -13.78
N ARG A 150 20.61 8.05 -12.75
CA ARG A 150 20.39 7.53 -11.40
C ARG A 150 20.75 8.58 -10.38
N TYR A 151 19.90 8.75 -9.38
CA TYR A 151 20.22 9.53 -8.18
C TYR A 151 20.15 8.64 -6.96
N ALA A 152 21.09 8.77 -6.04
CA ALA A 152 21.06 8.17 -4.72
C ALA A 152 21.42 9.24 -3.69
N GLY A 153 20.52 9.53 -2.76
CA GLY A 153 20.72 10.63 -1.82
C GLY A 153 19.48 10.98 -1.02
N GLU A 154 19.49 12.20 -0.49
CA GLU A 154 18.41 12.76 0.32
C GLU A 154 17.28 13.38 -0.53
N TYR A 155 16.07 13.30 0.01
CA TYR A 155 14.85 13.85 -0.55
C TYR A 155 14.10 14.67 0.49
N PHE A 156 13.53 15.79 0.05
CA PHE A 156 12.60 16.58 0.84
C PHE A 156 11.44 17.02 -0.04
N GLY A 157 10.24 16.48 0.23
CA GLY A 157 9.02 16.89 -0.47
C GLY A 157 9.10 16.63 -1.98
N ASP A 158 9.39 15.37 -2.37
CA ASP A 158 9.56 14.93 -3.76
C ASP A 158 10.78 15.47 -4.52
N LYS A 159 11.61 16.32 -3.90
CA LYS A 159 12.78 16.93 -4.53
C LYS A 159 14.07 16.36 -3.97
N MET A 160 15.07 16.18 -4.83
CA MET A 160 16.44 15.91 -4.39
C MET A 160 16.91 17.08 -3.52
N HIS A 161 17.41 16.75 -2.34
CA HIS A 161 17.80 17.71 -1.31
C HIS A 161 19.02 17.16 -0.55
N GLY A 162 19.65 17.95 0.32
CA GLY A 162 20.73 17.46 1.18
C GLY A 162 21.94 16.99 0.39
N PHE A 163 22.52 15.84 0.74
CA PHE A 163 23.65 15.26 0.00
C PHE A 163 23.21 14.09 -0.90
N GLY A 164 23.89 13.93 -2.03
CA GLY A 164 23.62 12.80 -2.91
C GLY A 164 24.52 12.73 -4.13
N VAL A 165 24.50 11.57 -4.76
CA VAL A 165 25.25 11.27 -5.97
C VAL A 165 24.28 11.10 -7.13
N TYR A 166 24.55 11.81 -8.22
CA TYR A 166 23.81 11.69 -9.48
C TYR A 166 24.73 11.14 -10.55
N HIS A 167 24.41 9.96 -11.07
CA HIS A 167 25.04 9.36 -12.23
C HIS A 167 24.20 9.64 -13.46
N PHE A 168 24.82 10.26 -14.46
CA PHE A 168 24.19 10.53 -15.74
C PHE A 168 24.39 9.33 -16.67
N ALA A 169 23.40 9.01 -17.49
CA ALA A 169 23.44 7.93 -18.47
C ALA A 169 24.60 8.10 -19.47
N ASN A 170 25.03 9.34 -19.72
CA ASN A 170 26.18 9.67 -20.57
C ASN A 170 27.55 9.39 -19.91
N GLY A 171 27.57 8.86 -18.68
CA GLY A 171 28.78 8.55 -17.92
C GLY A 171 29.33 9.70 -17.07
N HIS A 172 28.64 10.84 -17.01
CA HIS A 172 29.00 11.91 -16.09
C HIS A 172 28.54 11.57 -14.67
N CYS A 173 29.10 12.27 -13.67
CA CYS A 173 28.72 12.11 -12.27
C CYS A 173 28.75 13.47 -11.57
N TYR A 174 27.81 13.69 -10.65
CA TYR A 174 27.89 14.78 -9.67
C TYR A 174 27.79 14.21 -8.26
N GLU A 175 28.69 14.67 -7.39
CA GLU A 175 28.78 14.28 -5.99
C GLU A 175 28.84 15.55 -5.14
N GLY A 176 27.82 15.81 -4.34
CA GLY A 176 27.79 17.00 -3.49
C GLY A 176 26.41 17.30 -2.93
N SER A 177 26.19 18.56 -2.58
CA SER A 177 24.92 19.03 -2.04
C SER A 177 23.90 19.41 -3.11
N TRP A 178 22.63 19.30 -2.72
CA TRP A 178 21.43 19.49 -3.51
C TRP A 178 20.42 20.35 -2.74
N HIS A 179 19.72 21.20 -3.46
CA HIS A 179 18.62 21.99 -2.92
C HIS A 179 17.54 22.11 -3.98
N GLU A 180 16.32 21.65 -3.67
CA GLU A 180 15.15 21.75 -4.55
C GLU A 180 15.40 21.19 -5.97
N GLY A 181 16.11 20.05 -6.06
CA GLY A 181 16.42 19.39 -7.32
C GLY A 181 17.62 19.96 -8.07
N ARG A 182 18.33 20.96 -7.53
CA ARG A 182 19.47 21.62 -8.17
C ARG A 182 20.75 21.41 -7.37
N LYS A 183 21.88 21.32 -8.07
CA LYS A 183 23.21 21.35 -7.46
C LYS A 183 23.37 22.67 -6.71
N GLN A 184 23.76 22.60 -5.44
CA GLN A 184 23.89 23.74 -4.53
C GLN A 184 25.08 23.47 -3.60
N GLY A 185 25.72 24.50 -3.04
CA GLY A 185 26.82 24.35 -2.09
C GLY A 185 28.04 23.68 -2.72
N TYR A 186 28.83 22.96 -1.93
CA TYR A 186 30.05 22.34 -2.44
C TYR A 186 29.78 21.00 -3.14
N GLY A 187 30.52 20.75 -4.22
CA GLY A 187 30.42 19.49 -4.94
C GLY A 187 31.43 19.35 -6.08
N MET A 188 31.50 18.13 -6.60
CA MET A 188 32.37 17.75 -7.71
C MET A 188 31.53 17.18 -8.85
N TYR A 189 31.77 17.70 -10.05
CA TYR A 189 31.23 17.16 -11.28
C TYR A 189 32.35 16.47 -12.06
N THR A 190 32.20 15.18 -12.32
CA THR A 190 33.16 14.36 -13.07
C THR A 190 32.59 14.06 -14.44
N PHE A 191 33.29 14.48 -15.49
CA PHE A 191 32.96 14.14 -16.87
C PHE A 191 33.33 12.69 -17.16
N ARG A 192 32.72 12.09 -18.19
CA ARG A 192 33.04 10.71 -18.62
C ARG A 192 34.54 10.53 -18.92
N GLY A 193 35.20 11.57 -19.41
CA GLY A 193 36.64 11.57 -19.71
C GLY A 193 37.55 11.62 -18.48
N GLY A 194 37.00 11.75 -17.26
CA GLY A 194 37.75 11.85 -16.00
C GLY A 194 38.01 13.29 -15.55
N ASP A 195 37.86 14.27 -16.43
CA ASP A 195 37.97 15.68 -16.06
C ASP A 195 36.97 16.04 -14.96
N THR A 196 37.38 16.90 -14.03
CA THR A 196 36.54 17.31 -12.90
C THR A 196 36.34 18.81 -12.84
N ARG A 197 35.13 19.24 -12.49
CA ARG A 197 34.82 20.62 -12.08
C ARG A 197 34.34 20.59 -10.64
N CYS A 198 35.11 21.20 -9.76
CA CYS A 198 34.84 21.20 -8.33
C CYS A 198 34.68 22.62 -7.81
N GLY A 199 33.94 22.77 -6.71
CA GLY A 199 33.84 24.03 -6.00
C GLY A 199 32.42 24.32 -5.54
N GLU A 200 32.07 25.59 -5.48
CA GLU A 200 30.78 26.06 -4.98
C GLU A 200 29.76 26.21 -6.12
N TRP A 201 28.62 25.57 -5.96
CA TRP A 201 27.49 25.55 -6.88
C TRP A 201 26.32 26.36 -6.31
N ASP A 202 25.63 27.10 -7.17
CA ASP A 202 24.44 27.84 -6.81
C ASP A 202 23.43 27.74 -7.95
N VAL A 203 22.22 27.25 -7.62
CA VAL A 203 21.13 27.07 -8.57
C VAL A 203 21.57 26.28 -9.83
N GLY A 204 22.39 25.25 -9.64
CA GLY A 204 22.87 24.37 -10.72
C GLY A 204 24.14 24.81 -11.45
N ASN A 205 24.63 26.04 -11.19
CA ASN A 205 25.79 26.62 -11.86
C ASN A 205 27.01 26.65 -10.94
N LEU A 206 28.20 26.37 -11.47
CA LEU A 206 29.44 26.51 -10.72
C LEU A 206 29.78 28.00 -10.60
N ARG A 207 29.78 28.53 -9.38
CA ARG A 207 30.11 29.94 -9.06
C ARG A 207 31.59 30.13 -8.85
N THR A 208 32.17 29.28 -7.99
CA THR A 208 33.57 29.37 -7.59
C THR A 208 34.24 28.05 -7.88
N SER A 209 35.18 28.04 -8.83
CA SER A 209 35.99 26.85 -9.12
C SER A 209 37.05 26.67 -8.04
N LEU A 210 37.17 25.46 -7.49
CA LEU A 210 38.16 25.09 -6.48
C LEU A 210 38.90 23.82 -6.89
N PRO A 211 40.16 23.64 -6.45
CA PRO A 211 40.86 22.37 -6.61
C PRO A 211 40.10 21.21 -5.93
N PRO A 212 40.11 19.99 -6.49
CA PRO A 212 39.36 18.84 -5.96
C PRO A 212 39.69 18.48 -4.51
N LEU A 213 40.94 18.71 -4.08
CA LEU A 213 41.44 18.37 -2.74
C LEU A 213 41.24 19.49 -1.70
N THR A 214 40.43 20.50 -2.02
CA THR A 214 40.06 21.50 -1.01
C THR A 214 39.10 20.91 0.01
N ASP A 215 39.33 21.23 1.29
CA ASP A 215 38.56 20.75 2.43
C ASP A 215 37.03 20.78 2.24
N PRO A 216 36.41 21.90 1.77
CA PRO A 216 34.96 21.97 1.60
C PRO A 216 34.43 21.00 0.52
N VAL A 217 35.16 20.87 -0.59
CA VAL A 217 34.82 19.93 -1.68
C VAL A 217 34.95 18.49 -1.19
N LEU A 218 36.06 18.16 -0.52
CA LEU A 218 36.31 16.81 -0.03
C LEU A 218 35.22 16.35 0.95
N ARG A 219 34.83 17.21 1.90
CA ARG A 219 33.76 16.91 2.86
C ARG A 219 32.42 16.69 2.16
N ALA A 220 32.08 17.55 1.21
CA ALA A 220 30.81 17.43 0.49
C ALA A 220 30.73 16.15 -0.35
N VAL A 221 31.82 15.78 -1.03
CA VAL A 221 31.91 14.53 -1.80
C VAL A 221 31.82 13.31 -0.87
N GLN A 222 32.52 13.31 0.26
CA GLN A 222 32.46 12.23 1.25
C GLN A 222 31.05 12.07 1.84
N SER A 223 30.39 13.19 2.19
CA SER A 223 29.00 13.18 2.65
C SER A 223 28.07 12.63 1.58
N ALA A 224 28.18 13.11 0.34
CA ALA A 224 27.36 12.62 -0.79
C ALA A 224 27.52 11.11 -1.01
N ARG A 225 28.75 10.60 -1.03
CA ARG A 225 29.01 9.16 -1.18
C ARG A 225 28.43 8.34 -0.05
N ARG A 226 28.63 8.77 1.20
CA ARG A 226 28.08 8.09 2.38
C ARG A 226 26.55 8.08 2.36
N THR A 227 25.93 9.21 2.02
CA THR A 227 24.47 9.31 1.92
C THR A 227 23.93 8.42 0.80
N ALA A 228 24.59 8.41 -0.36
CA ALA A 228 24.23 7.52 -1.47
C ALA A 228 24.34 6.04 -1.08
N GLU A 229 25.42 5.65 -0.39
CA GLU A 229 25.62 4.29 0.13
C GLU A 229 24.51 3.90 1.12
N ASN A 230 24.16 4.79 2.05
CA ASN A 230 23.07 4.56 2.99
C ASN A 230 21.71 4.42 2.28
N ALA A 231 21.46 5.22 1.24
CA ALA A 231 20.24 5.14 0.44
C ALA A 231 20.13 3.80 -0.30
N ILE A 232 21.25 3.26 -0.80
CA ILE A 232 21.31 1.94 -1.45
C ILE A 232 21.05 0.80 -0.46
N HIS A 233 21.52 0.95 0.78
CA HIS A 233 21.38 -0.05 1.84
C HIS A 233 20.10 0.10 2.68
N LEU A 234 19.16 0.94 2.26
CA LEU A 234 17.85 1.04 2.93
C LEU A 234 17.18 -0.33 3.05
N ARG A 235 16.51 -0.54 4.20
CA ARG A 235 15.80 -1.78 4.50
C ARG A 235 14.82 -2.12 3.38
N ARG A 236 14.94 -3.32 2.83
CA ARG A 236 13.98 -3.86 1.87
C ARG A 236 12.68 -4.26 2.55
N VAL A 237 11.55 -3.93 1.92
CA VAL A 237 10.20 -4.25 2.40
C VAL A 237 9.48 -5.28 1.52
N ASP A 238 10.16 -5.82 0.50
CA ASP A 238 9.56 -6.72 -0.50
C ASP A 238 8.91 -7.94 0.15
N GLU A 239 9.56 -8.56 1.13
CA GLU A 239 9.02 -9.74 1.82
C GLU A 239 7.75 -9.41 2.62
N LEU A 240 7.70 -8.24 3.28
CA LEU A 240 6.56 -7.80 4.08
C LEU A 240 5.38 -7.44 3.19
N VAL A 241 5.65 -6.73 2.10
CA VAL A 241 4.66 -6.42 1.05
C VAL A 241 4.14 -7.71 0.43
N ASN A 242 5.01 -8.64 0.05
CA ASN A 242 4.60 -9.93 -0.49
C ASN A 242 3.71 -10.70 0.49
N LYS A 243 4.11 -10.80 1.77
CA LYS A 243 3.28 -11.45 2.80
C LYS A 243 1.89 -10.80 2.92
N ALA A 244 1.82 -9.46 2.91
CA ALA A 244 0.55 -8.75 2.97
C ALA A 244 -0.32 -8.97 1.72
N VAL A 245 0.27 -9.00 0.52
CA VAL A 245 -0.46 -9.30 -0.72
C VAL A 245 -0.99 -10.73 -0.71
N HIS A 246 -0.21 -11.72 -0.25
CA HIS A 246 -0.68 -13.11 -0.13
C HIS A 246 -1.83 -13.22 0.89
N ALA A 247 -1.74 -12.53 2.02
CA ALA A 247 -2.81 -12.50 3.01
C ALA A 247 -4.07 -11.81 2.46
N ALA A 248 -3.94 -10.68 1.75
CA ALA A 248 -5.04 -10.01 1.07
C ALA A 248 -5.73 -10.89 0.02
N ASN A 249 -4.97 -11.66 -0.77
CA ASN A 249 -5.55 -12.61 -1.71
C ASN A 249 -6.36 -13.70 -0.99
N ARG A 250 -5.85 -14.25 0.13
CA ARG A 250 -6.60 -15.24 0.92
C ARG A 250 -7.87 -14.66 1.53
N ALA A 251 -7.79 -13.45 2.10
CA ALA A 251 -8.94 -12.75 2.66
C ALA A 251 -10.00 -12.48 1.59
N ALA A 252 -9.61 -12.02 0.40
CA ALA A 252 -10.53 -11.83 -0.72
C ALA A 252 -11.19 -13.16 -1.18
N THR A 253 -10.45 -14.27 -1.19
CA THR A 253 -11.04 -15.60 -1.47
C THR A 253 -12.06 -15.99 -0.40
N ALA A 254 -11.74 -15.81 0.88
CA ALA A 254 -12.68 -16.09 1.98
C ALA A 254 -13.93 -15.21 1.91
N ALA A 255 -13.76 -13.92 1.62
CA ALA A 255 -14.84 -12.96 1.40
C ALA A 255 -15.79 -13.41 0.29
N ARG A 256 -15.27 -13.86 -0.87
CA ARG A 256 -16.13 -14.38 -1.95
C ARG A 256 -16.87 -15.64 -1.54
N VAL A 257 -16.24 -16.54 -0.78
CA VAL A 257 -16.92 -17.75 -0.27
C VAL A 257 -18.05 -17.37 0.70
N ALA A 258 -17.82 -16.41 1.59
CA ALA A 258 -18.84 -15.88 2.49
C ALA A 258 -19.99 -15.22 1.72
N ALA A 259 -19.68 -14.42 0.68
CA ALA A 259 -20.67 -13.79 -0.18
C ALA A 259 -21.55 -14.83 -0.90
N VAL A 260 -20.96 -15.88 -1.48
CA VAL A 260 -21.72 -16.97 -2.12
C VAL A 260 -22.66 -17.65 -1.12
N LYS A 261 -22.19 -17.92 0.11
CA LYS A 261 -23.04 -18.49 1.17
C LYS A 261 -24.18 -17.55 1.57
N ALA A 262 -23.90 -16.26 1.71
CA ALA A 262 -24.90 -15.24 2.03
C ALA A 262 -26.02 -15.19 0.99
N VAL A 263 -25.65 -15.20 -0.30
CA VAL A 263 -26.62 -15.24 -1.41
C VAL A 263 -27.42 -16.55 -1.39
N GLN A 264 -26.77 -17.70 -1.19
CA GLN A 264 -27.46 -18.98 -1.10
C GLN A 264 -28.45 -19.04 0.07
N ASN A 265 -28.06 -18.57 1.25
CA ASN A 265 -28.95 -18.49 2.41
C ASN A 265 -30.19 -17.66 2.08
N ARG A 266 -30.01 -16.52 1.43
CA ARG A 266 -31.13 -15.68 1.02
C ARG A 266 -32.07 -16.39 0.04
N ILE A 267 -31.54 -17.11 -0.94
CA ILE A 267 -32.34 -17.93 -1.89
C ILE A 267 -33.11 -19.01 -1.13
N ASP A 268 -32.49 -19.64 -0.14
CA ASP A 268 -33.10 -20.67 0.72
C ASP A 268 -34.14 -20.11 1.73
N GLY A 269 -34.40 -18.80 1.74
CA GLY A 269 -35.28 -18.14 2.72
C GLY A 269 -34.69 -18.10 4.14
N LYS A 270 -33.38 -18.30 4.26
CA LYS A 270 -32.60 -18.27 5.49
C LYS A 270 -32.06 -16.86 5.70
N PHE A 271 -32.65 -16.11 6.62
CA PHE A 271 -32.26 -14.73 6.89
C PHE A 271 -31.24 -14.65 8.03
N CYS A 272 -30.24 -13.79 7.84
CA CYS A 272 -29.31 -13.40 8.90
C CYS A 272 -30.08 -12.53 9.92
N ASP A 273 -30.03 -12.90 11.20
CA ASP A 273 -30.66 -12.11 12.26
C ASP A 273 -29.68 -11.02 12.70
N THR A 274 -29.96 -9.77 12.32
CA THR A 274 -29.10 -8.62 12.62
C THR A 274 -29.35 -8.02 14.01
N ASN A 275 -30.34 -8.52 14.75
CA ASN A 275 -30.80 -7.95 16.03
C ASN A 275 -30.30 -8.69 17.29
N VAL A 276 -29.33 -9.61 17.16
CA VAL A 276 -28.78 -10.41 18.28
C VAL A 276 -27.35 -10.02 18.61
#